data_AF-A0AAV8WZP6-F1
#
_entry.id   AF-A0AAV8WZP6-F1
#
_cell.length_a   1.000
_cell.length_b   1.000
_cell.length_c   1.000
_cell.angle_alpha   90.00
_cell.angle_beta   90.00
_cell.angle_gamma   90.00
#
_symmetry.space_group_name_H-M   'P 1'
#
loop_
_entity.id
_entity.type
_entity.pdbx_description
1 polymer ?
#
loop_
_entity_poly.entity_id
_entity_poly.type
_entity_poly.pdbx_seq_one_letter_code
_entity_poly.pdbx_strand_id
1 'polypeptide(L)'
;MELLTAPIYGTNRNITMDNWFTNVPLADRLIYRLYTMTIVGTIRKNKPHIPPSLVENDKKRQLGTSLFAYSSNSTLVSNKPKTNKIVTLLSTMHTSSGTINKTTKKPEIIHTYNATKGAVDTFDQMCQNMCANRKTKKVAFVHFL
;
A
#
# COMPACT_ATOMS: atom_id res chain seq x y z
N MET A 1 9.09 3.77 -8.99
CA MET A 1 8.61 4.62 -7.88
C MET A 1 9.48 5.83 -7.69
N GLU A 2 10.77 5.67 -7.36
CA GLU A 2 11.67 6.82 -7.13
C GLU A 2 11.57 7.89 -8.25
N LEU A 3 11.72 7.51 -9.52
CA LEU A 3 11.55 8.47 -10.64
C LEU A 3 10.18 9.15 -10.70
N LEU A 4 9.09 8.43 -10.39
CA LEU A 4 7.73 8.98 -10.39
C LEU A 4 7.52 9.99 -9.24
N THR A 5 8.26 9.81 -8.15
CA THR A 5 8.15 10.62 -6.94
C THR A 5 9.16 11.76 -6.90
N ALA A 6 10.08 11.84 -7.87
CA ALA A 6 11.10 12.87 -7.94
C ALA A 6 10.57 14.31 -7.79
N PRO A 7 9.43 14.70 -8.39
CA PRO A 7 8.88 16.05 -8.22
C PRO A 7 8.41 16.39 -6.81
N ILE A 8 8.28 15.39 -5.93
CA ILE A 8 7.71 15.53 -4.58
C ILE A 8 8.67 15.09 -3.46
N TYR A 9 9.96 14.93 -3.78
CA TYR A 9 11.01 14.77 -2.77
C TYR A 9 11.09 16.03 -1.89
N GLY A 10 11.43 15.87 -0.60
CA GLY A 10 11.53 16.98 0.34
C GLY A 10 10.20 17.42 0.96
N THR A 11 9.07 16.91 0.47
CA THR A 11 7.75 17.51 0.77
C THR A 11 7.01 16.92 1.97
N ASN A 12 7.56 15.89 2.63
CA ASN A 12 6.90 15.16 3.72
C ASN A 12 5.52 14.56 3.35
N ARG A 13 5.27 14.34 2.05
CA ARG A 13 4.03 13.73 1.57
C ARG A 13 4.05 12.21 1.78
N ASN A 14 2.86 11.66 1.99
CA ASN A 14 2.63 10.22 2.02
C ASN A 14 2.25 9.70 0.63
N ILE A 15 2.85 8.58 0.22
CA ILE A 15 2.52 7.88 -1.02
C ILE A 15 1.76 6.61 -0.68
N THR A 16 0.58 6.43 -1.30
CA THR A 16 -0.13 5.15 -1.24
C THR A 16 0.25 4.29 -2.43
N MET A 17 0.70 3.06 -2.18
CA MET A 17 1.24 2.18 -3.20
C MET A 17 0.52 0.83 -3.25
N ASP A 18 0.41 0.28 -4.45
CA ASP A 18 0.01 -1.12 -4.63
C ASP A 18 1.21 -2.07 -4.43
N ASN A 19 0.90 -3.35 -4.21
CA ASN A 19 1.80 -4.45 -3.93
C ASN A 19 2.93 -4.65 -4.95
N TRP A 20 2.75 -4.19 -6.19
CA TRP A 20 3.79 -4.25 -7.21
C TRP A 20 4.98 -3.37 -6.85
N PHE A 21 4.70 -2.21 -6.25
CA PHE A 21 5.68 -1.19 -5.94
C PHE A 21 6.21 -1.29 -4.51
N THR A 22 5.43 -1.82 -3.59
CA THR A 22 5.78 -1.88 -2.17
C THR A 22 6.83 -2.95 -1.87
N ASN A 23 7.96 -2.51 -1.31
CA ASN A 23 8.99 -3.38 -0.75
C ASN A 23 9.69 -2.67 0.43
N VAL A 24 10.26 -3.46 1.35
CA VAL A 24 10.88 -2.94 2.58
C VAL A 24 12.11 -2.05 2.28
N PRO A 25 13.08 -2.45 1.42
CA PRO A 25 14.22 -1.59 1.12
C PRO A 25 13.84 -0.20 0.55
N LEU A 26 12.83 -0.14 -0.32
CA LEU A 26 12.31 1.11 -0.87
C LEU A 26 11.65 1.97 0.21
N ALA A 27 10.90 1.34 1.13
CA ALA A 27 10.28 2.04 2.24
C ALA A 27 11.33 2.75 3.10
N ASP A 28 12.40 2.02 3.44
CA ASP A 28 13.51 2.55 4.23
C ASP A 28 14.22 3.67 3.47
N ARG A 29 14.46 3.52 2.15
CA ARG A 29 15.06 4.58 1.33
C ARG A 29 14.23 5.86 1.33
N LEU A 30 12.92 5.77 1.11
CA LEU A 30 12.06 6.95 0.95
C LEU A 30 11.88 7.79 2.23
N ILE A 31 12.02 7.18 3.41
CA ILE A 31 11.94 7.92 4.69
C ILE A 31 13.26 8.62 5.06
N TYR A 32 14.41 8.23 4.48
CA TYR A 32 15.67 8.92 4.74
C TYR A 32 15.64 10.39 4.27
N ARG A 33 16.49 11.21 4.91
CA ARG A 33 16.53 12.68 4.76
C ARG A 33 16.67 13.20 3.33
N LEU A 34 17.16 12.39 2.39
CA LEU A 34 17.27 12.81 0.99
C LEU A 34 15.88 12.93 0.33
N TYR A 35 14.94 12.06 0.69
CA TYR A 35 13.63 12.00 0.08
C TYR A 35 12.54 12.58 1.00
N THR A 36 12.63 12.34 2.31
CA THR A 36 11.64 12.78 3.33
C THR A 36 10.20 12.53 2.87
N MET A 37 9.88 11.27 2.65
CA MET A 37 8.55 10.83 2.26
C MET A 37 8.12 9.64 3.09
N THR A 38 6.82 9.51 3.30
CA THR A 38 6.25 8.31 3.92
C THR A 38 5.50 7.49 2.88
N ILE A 39 5.33 6.22 3.17
CA ILE A 39 4.58 5.31 2.33
C ILE A 39 3.56 4.52 3.16
N VAL A 40 2.49 4.14 2.49
CA VAL A 40 1.55 3.11 2.96
C VAL A 40 1.20 2.24 1.74
N GLY A 41 1.33 0.93 1.86
CA GLY A 41 0.94 0.07 0.74
C GLY A 41 0.80 -1.38 1.12
N THR A 42 0.02 -2.12 0.34
CA THR A 42 -0.04 -3.58 0.47
C THR A 42 1.30 -4.19 0.11
N ILE A 43 1.73 -5.23 0.80
CA ILE A 43 2.95 -5.97 0.46
C ILE A 43 2.59 -7.44 0.25
N ARG A 44 3.19 -8.10 -0.74
CA ARG A 44 2.92 -9.53 -1.00
C ARG A 44 3.49 -10.40 0.11
N LYS A 45 2.72 -11.38 0.58
CA LYS A 45 3.09 -12.31 1.66
C LYS A 45 4.38 -13.10 1.44
N ASN A 46 4.80 -13.27 0.19
CA ASN A 46 5.99 -14.04 -0.19
C ASN A 46 7.27 -13.18 -0.25
N LYS A 47 7.22 -11.90 0.19
CA LYS A 47 8.42 -11.06 0.27
C LYS A 47 9.30 -11.53 1.43
N PRO A 48 10.64 -11.62 1.24
CA PRO A 48 11.55 -12.23 2.22
C PRO A 48 11.64 -11.47 3.55
N HIS A 49 11.29 -10.18 3.56
CA HIS A 49 11.37 -9.32 4.74
C HIS A 49 10.12 -9.41 5.64
N ILE A 50 9.18 -10.32 5.35
CA ILE A 50 7.97 -10.52 6.14
C ILE A 50 8.21 -11.68 7.12
N PRO A 51 8.11 -11.46 8.44
CA PRO A 51 8.19 -12.54 9.41
C PRO A 51 7.13 -13.62 9.10
N PRO A 52 7.52 -14.91 8.99
CA PRO A 52 6.58 -16.00 8.70
C PRO A 52 5.43 -16.09 9.70
N SER A 53 5.68 -15.72 10.96
CA SER A 53 4.69 -15.64 12.04
C SER A 53 3.48 -14.76 11.72
N LEU A 54 3.61 -13.78 10.82
CA LEU A 54 2.52 -12.90 10.39
C LEU A 54 1.60 -13.52 9.34
N VAL A 55 2.04 -14.57 8.62
CA VAL A 55 1.35 -15.08 7.42
C VAL A 55 1.07 -16.59 7.45
N GLU A 56 1.85 -17.40 8.16
CA GLU A 56 1.73 -18.87 8.13
C GLU A 56 0.60 -19.41 9.01
N ASN A 57 0.25 -18.71 10.08
CA ASN A 57 -0.76 -19.16 11.05
C ASN A 57 -2.21 -18.85 10.63
N ASP A 58 -2.49 -18.74 9.33
CA ASP A 58 -3.81 -18.34 8.84
C ASP A 58 -4.92 -19.23 9.38
N LYS A 59 -4.82 -20.57 9.28
CA LYS A 59 -5.88 -21.48 9.71
C LYS A 59 -6.25 -21.37 11.21
N LYS A 60 -5.27 -21.09 12.08
CA LYS A 60 -5.46 -21.01 13.54
C LYS A 60 -5.91 -19.63 14.01
N ARG A 61 -5.77 -18.61 13.16
CA ARG A 61 -6.01 -17.22 13.53
C ARG A 61 -7.48 -16.84 13.46
N GLN A 62 -7.99 -16.15 14.47
CA GLN A 62 -9.38 -15.68 14.50
C GLN A 62 -9.62 -14.54 13.49
N LEU A 63 -10.83 -14.46 12.95
CA LEU A 63 -11.25 -13.40 12.03
C LEU A 63 -11.26 -12.02 12.71
N GLY A 64 -10.88 -10.99 11.97
CA GLY A 64 -10.81 -9.61 12.46
C GLY A 64 -9.62 -9.31 13.36
N THR A 65 -8.72 -10.27 13.60
CA THR A 65 -7.50 -10.03 14.37
C THR A 65 -6.43 -9.36 13.53
N SER A 66 -5.55 -8.61 14.18
CA SER A 66 -4.40 -7.93 13.56
C SER A 66 -3.11 -8.27 14.31
N LEU A 67 -2.02 -8.45 13.58
CA LEU A 67 -0.67 -8.65 14.10
C LEU A 67 0.21 -7.54 13.55
N PHE A 68 1.12 -7.04 14.37
CA PHE A 68 2.04 -5.97 14.01
C PHE A 68 3.47 -6.47 14.17
N ALA A 69 4.32 -6.10 13.23
CA ALA A 69 5.76 -6.17 13.38
C ALA A 69 6.31 -4.76 13.19
N TYR A 70 7.15 -4.33 14.14
CA TYR A 70 7.75 -3.01 14.15
C TYR A 70 9.22 -3.14 13.78
N SER A 71 9.67 -2.26 12.90
CA SER A 71 11.07 -1.97 12.64
C SER A 71 11.38 -0.56 13.15
N SER A 72 12.63 -0.12 13.03
CA SER A 72 13.06 1.21 13.46
C SER A 72 12.21 2.35 12.86
N ASN A 73 11.91 2.28 11.56
CA ASN A 73 11.24 3.35 10.80
C ASN A 73 9.96 2.89 10.08
N SER A 74 9.52 1.66 10.29
CA SER A 74 8.38 1.11 9.57
C SER A 74 7.59 0.12 10.42
N THR A 75 6.29 0.05 10.12
CA THR A 75 5.36 -0.88 10.75
C THR A 75 4.72 -1.73 9.67
N LEU A 76 4.80 -3.04 9.86
CA LEU A 76 4.14 -4.04 9.05
C LEU A 76 2.92 -4.55 9.80
N VAL A 77 1.76 -4.51 9.15
CA VAL A 77 0.52 -5.04 9.70
C VAL A 77 0.03 -6.21 8.87
N SER A 78 -0.33 -7.29 9.56
CA SER A 78 -1.04 -8.42 8.98
C SER A 78 -2.43 -8.43 9.58
N ASN A 79 -3.47 -8.38 8.75
CA ASN A 79 -4.86 -8.45 9.17
C ASN A 79 -5.55 -9.65 8.53
N LYS A 80 -6.42 -10.32 9.29
CA LYS A 80 -7.23 -11.45 8.79
C LYS A 80 -8.69 -11.03 8.63
N PRO A 81 -9.08 -10.43 7.48
CA PRO A 81 -10.46 -10.00 7.28
C PRO A 81 -11.43 -11.15 6.98
N LYS A 82 -10.95 -12.24 6.34
CA LYS A 82 -11.76 -13.39 5.90
C LYS A 82 -11.02 -14.70 6.15
N THR A 83 -11.75 -15.80 6.13
CA THR A 83 -11.15 -17.15 6.19
C THR A 83 -10.24 -17.37 4.99
N ASN A 84 -9.07 -17.96 5.20
CA ASN A 84 -8.06 -18.22 4.17
C ASN A 84 -7.52 -16.97 3.45
N LYS A 85 -7.66 -15.78 4.06
CA LYS A 85 -7.21 -14.52 3.49
C LYS A 85 -6.56 -13.64 4.55
N ILE A 86 -5.25 -13.45 4.37
CA ILE A 86 -4.45 -12.47 5.11
C ILE A 86 -4.11 -11.31 4.18
N VAL A 87 -4.26 -10.09 4.69
CA VAL A 87 -3.84 -8.86 4.02
C VAL A 87 -2.69 -8.26 4.81
N THR A 88 -1.58 -8.04 4.12
CA THR A 88 -0.36 -7.45 4.69
C THR A 88 -0.13 -6.05 4.13
N LEU A 89 0.11 -5.07 4.99
CA LEU A 89 0.45 -3.71 4.60
C LEU A 89 1.71 -3.24 5.33
N LEU A 90 2.55 -2.52 4.60
CA LEU A 90 3.73 -1.85 5.11
C LEU A 90 3.45 -0.34 5.17
N SER A 91 3.86 0.29 6.26
CA SER A 91 3.69 1.72 6.47
C SER A 91 4.92 2.31 7.15
N THR A 92 5.45 3.41 6.61
CA THR A 92 6.45 4.26 7.30
C THR A 92 5.81 5.51 7.93
N MET A 93 4.53 5.77 7.66
CA MET A 93 3.78 6.89 8.22
C MET A 93 3.36 6.64 9.68
N HIS A 94 2.95 5.41 9.99
CA HIS A 94 2.46 5.01 11.30
C HIS A 94 3.53 4.20 12.04
N THR A 95 4.34 4.86 12.87
CA THR A 95 5.41 4.24 13.68
C THR A 95 4.98 3.98 15.14
N SER A 96 3.88 4.57 15.58
CA SER A 96 3.33 4.37 16.93
C SER A 96 2.61 3.03 17.09
N SER A 97 2.39 2.62 18.35
CA SER A 97 1.69 1.38 18.69
C SER A 97 0.38 1.23 17.91
N GLY A 98 0.23 0.11 17.23
CA GLY A 98 -0.82 -0.15 16.26
C GLY A 98 -2.23 0.05 16.81
N THR A 99 -2.81 1.22 16.56
CA THR A 99 -4.16 1.54 16.98
C THR A 99 -5.16 0.74 16.15
N ILE A 100 -6.01 -0.02 16.84
CA ILE A 100 -7.12 -0.77 16.24
C ILE A 100 -8.41 -0.08 16.61
N ASN A 101 -9.22 0.23 15.61
CA ASN A 101 -10.55 0.78 15.84
C ASN A 101 -11.46 -0.31 16.44
N LYS A 102 -12.04 -0.03 17.62
CA LYS A 102 -12.85 -0.99 18.41
C LYS A 102 -14.09 -1.50 17.67
N THR A 103 -14.72 -0.65 16.87
CA THR A 103 -15.95 -0.97 16.13
C THR A 103 -15.66 -1.81 14.89
N THR A 104 -14.69 -1.38 14.08
CA THR A 104 -14.38 -2.03 12.79
C THR A 104 -13.40 -3.19 12.91
N LYS A 105 -12.70 -3.32 14.05
CA LYS A 105 -11.60 -4.25 14.30
C LYS A 105 -10.45 -4.13 13.29
N LYS A 106 -10.38 -3.00 12.57
CA LYS A 106 -9.34 -2.72 11.58
C LYS A 106 -8.28 -1.79 12.17
N PRO A 107 -7.00 -2.06 11.90
CA PRO A 107 -5.90 -1.13 12.17
C PRO A 107 -6.09 0.18 11.43
N GLU A 108 -5.64 1.27 12.03
CA GLU A 108 -5.60 2.60 11.40
C GLU A 108 -4.90 2.59 10.04
N ILE A 109 -3.77 1.87 9.92
CA ILE A 109 -3.03 1.69 8.65
C ILE A 109 -3.95 1.20 7.51
N ILE A 110 -4.89 0.30 7.82
CA ILE A 110 -5.84 -0.24 6.83
C ILE A 110 -6.88 0.81 6.44
N HIS A 111 -7.31 1.65 7.38
CA HIS A 111 -8.22 2.75 7.10
C HIS A 111 -7.56 3.78 6.20
N THR A 112 -6.35 4.22 6.54
CA THR A 112 -5.54 5.14 5.73
C THR A 112 -5.36 4.61 4.32
N TYR A 113 -4.94 3.34 4.18
CA TYR A 113 -4.77 2.73 2.87
C TYR A 113 -6.08 2.68 2.05
N ASN A 114 -7.19 2.28 2.67
CA ASN A 114 -8.47 2.20 1.95
C ASN A 114 -8.99 3.57 1.51
N ALA A 115 -8.71 4.63 2.27
CA ALA A 115 -9.12 5.99 1.94
C ALA A 115 -8.38 6.55 0.71
N THR A 116 -7.13 6.12 0.47
CA THR A 116 -6.26 6.71 -0.55
C THR A 116 -5.98 5.82 -1.75
N LYS A 117 -6.10 4.49 -1.63
CA LYS A 117 -5.74 3.53 -2.70
C LYS A 117 -6.53 3.69 -4.01
N GLY A 118 -7.71 4.31 -3.96
CA GLY A 118 -8.62 4.40 -5.10
C GLY A 118 -8.33 5.57 -6.05
N ALA A 119 -7.36 6.44 -5.75
CA ALA A 119 -7.16 7.68 -6.52
C ALA A 119 -6.89 7.42 -8.02
N VAL A 120 -5.97 6.49 -8.33
CA VAL A 120 -5.63 6.14 -9.72
C VAL A 120 -6.80 5.41 -10.40
N ASP A 121 -7.40 4.42 -9.73
CA ASP A 121 -8.56 3.69 -10.28
C ASP A 121 -9.75 4.63 -10.57
N THR A 122 -9.97 5.63 -9.72
CA THR A 122 -11.03 6.63 -9.91
C THR A 122 -10.71 7.52 -11.11
N PHE A 123 -9.46 7.94 -11.27
CA PHE A 123 -9.02 8.68 -12.45
C PHE A 123 -9.23 7.86 -13.73
N ASP A 124 -8.80 6.60 -13.74
CA ASP A 124 -8.98 5.69 -14.88
C ASP A 124 -10.46 5.47 -15.20
N GLN A 125 -11.31 5.33 -14.19
CA GLN A 125 -12.76 5.19 -14.36
C GLN A 125 -13.37 6.46 -14.99
N MET A 126 -12.96 7.65 -14.55
CA MET A 126 -13.41 8.91 -15.15
C MET A 126 -12.98 9.03 -16.61
N CYS A 127 -11.73 8.66 -16.92
CA CYS A 127 -11.21 8.61 -18.28
C CYS A 127 -12.01 7.64 -19.15
N GLN A 128 -12.33 6.43 -18.66
CA GLN A 128 -13.13 5.46 -19.39
C GLN A 128 -14.55 5.95 -19.68
N ASN A 129 -15.20 6.58 -18.69
CA ASN A 129 -16.56 7.10 -18.83
C ASN A 129 -16.66 8.24 -19.85
N MET A 130 -15.61 9.05 -20.00
CA MET A 130 -15.56 10.22 -20.86
C MET A 130 -14.43 10.14 -21.90
N CYS A 131 -14.14 8.96 -22.45
CA CYS A 131 -13.05 8.79 -23.43
C CYS A 131 -13.47 9.16 -24.86
N ALA A 132 -12.53 9.69 -25.64
CA ALA A 132 -12.66 9.90 -27.08
C ALA A 132 -12.02 8.77 -27.92
N ASN A 133 -11.73 7.63 -27.26
CA ASN A 133 -11.05 6.49 -27.87
C ASN A 133 -11.80 5.94 -29.09
N ARG A 134 -11.09 5.76 -30.19
CA ARG A 134 -11.61 5.15 -31.43
C ARG A 134 -10.83 3.90 -31.79
N LYS A 135 -11.53 2.91 -32.35
CA LYS A 135 -10.91 1.69 -32.87
C LYS A 135 -9.89 2.05 -33.94
N THR A 136 -8.63 1.69 -33.69
CA THR A 136 -7.52 1.90 -34.61
C THR A 136 -6.65 0.66 -34.70
N LYS A 137 -5.98 0.45 -35.83
CA LYS A 137 -4.95 -0.60 -36.01
C LYS A 137 -3.54 -0.07 -35.74
N LYS A 138 -3.39 1.24 -35.53
CA LYS A 138 -2.11 1.91 -35.35
C LYS A 138 -1.92 2.27 -33.88
N VAL A 139 -1.00 1.58 -33.20
CA VAL A 139 -0.70 1.79 -31.76
C VAL A 139 -0.29 3.23 -31.45
N ALA A 140 0.39 3.91 -32.38
CA ALA A 140 0.74 5.33 -32.23
C ALA A 140 -0.48 6.22 -31.98
N PHE A 141 -1.63 5.94 -32.63
CA PHE A 141 -2.85 6.73 -32.45
C PHE A 141 -3.52 6.49 -31.09
N VAL A 142 -3.24 5.37 -30.41
CA VAL A 142 -3.79 5.09 -29.07
C VAL A 142 -3.25 6.07 -28.02
N HIS A 143 -2.07 6.66 -28.24
CA HIS A 143 -1.49 7.65 -27.32
C HIS A 143 -2.06 9.06 -27.49
N PHE A 144 -2.76 9.34 -28.59
CA PHE A 144 -3.31 10.66 -28.92
C PHE A 144 -4.83 10.76 -28.72
N LEU A 145 -5.48 9.65 -28.33
CA LEU A 145 -6.92 9.53 -28.13
C LEU A 145 -7.23 9.33 -26.63
#